data_AF-A0A6P7FH77-F1
#
_entry.id   AF-A0A6P7FH77-F1
#
_cell.length_a   1.000
_cell.length_b   1.000
_cell.length_c   1.000
_cell.angle_alpha   90.00
_cell.angle_beta   90.00
_cell.angle_gamma   90.00
#
_symmetry.space_group_name_H-M   'P 1'
#
loop_
_entity.id
_entity.type
_entity.pdbx_description
1 polymer ?
#
loop_
_entity_poly.entity_id
_entity_poly.type
_entity_poly.pdbx_seq_one_letter_code
_entity_poly.pdbx_strand_id
1 'polypeptide(L)'
;MCADSAKAQEQPPPVSHPTQRSAQVDEKGNSACYLPQPNDSLPHILATEMGPIGPWATGRVDWGPLSGLTGTRPVVDKYSIARYSEIDWRLGNKKILDQAITEQHRANLIDWNGQQCLAQTLTDADKNQADNTKKLNQRELELHRWKCELEKAIAAESEEISFMEEQRHRLKQASKVLTLPESIAGEALERRTGRIDGELVRDEVEEELIKEVALCAEIRDVFSRTLKDVEKQLLENKTAKQRLEYDWSDKKVSHEIDSINMALNNKSTVLMFKPGAVRFPDEQSTPDYWEHFTRETLLEGEATRQR
;
A
#
# COMPACT_ATOMS: atom_id res chain seq x y z
N MET A 1 -4.91 -24.46 81.54
CA MET A 1 -4.41 -25.71 80.93
C MET A 1 -3.81 -25.31 79.59
N CYS A 2 -2.59 -24.77 79.59
CA CYS A 2 -1.33 -25.52 79.70
C CYS A 2 -1.21 -26.55 78.58
N ALA A 3 -0.43 -26.20 77.57
CA ALA A 3 0.72 -27.00 77.16
C ALA A 3 1.58 -26.15 76.21
N ASP A 4 2.54 -25.43 76.81
CA ASP A 4 3.76 -25.02 76.14
C ASP A 4 4.40 -26.23 75.45
N SER A 5 4.60 -26.14 74.14
CA SER A 5 5.48 -27.07 73.43
C SER A 5 6.84 -26.40 73.25
N ALA A 6 7.76 -26.76 74.14
CA ALA A 6 9.15 -26.35 74.10
C ALA A 6 9.78 -26.71 72.75
N LYS A 7 10.27 -25.69 72.03
CA LYS A 7 11.18 -25.90 70.90
C LYS A 7 12.51 -26.43 71.47
N ALA A 8 12.78 -27.72 71.25
CA ALA A 8 14.12 -28.25 71.38
C ALA A 8 14.99 -27.63 70.28
N GLN A 9 15.93 -26.77 70.68
CA GLN A 9 17.03 -26.31 69.84
C GLN A 9 18.00 -27.48 69.65
N GLU A 10 17.85 -28.20 68.53
CA GLU A 10 18.93 -29.03 68.00
C GLU A 10 20.04 -28.11 67.48
N GLN A 11 21.19 -28.13 68.15
CA GLN A 11 22.40 -27.49 67.64
C GLN A 11 22.84 -28.25 66.38
N PRO A 12 23.11 -27.56 65.25
CA PRO A 12 23.67 -28.23 64.08
C PRO A 12 25.05 -28.81 64.43
N PRO A 13 25.41 -29.99 63.90
CA PRO A 13 26.74 -30.55 64.10
C PRO A 13 27.80 -29.54 63.61
N PRO A 14 28.99 -29.50 64.22
CA PRO A 14 30.00 -28.53 63.85
C PRO A 14 30.30 -28.65 62.36
N VAL A 15 30.09 -27.55 61.64
CA VAL A 15 30.44 -27.43 60.22
C VAL A 15 31.95 -27.64 60.15
N SER A 16 32.37 -28.81 59.66
CA SER A 16 33.74 -28.98 59.21
C SER A 16 33.93 -28.01 58.06
N HIS A 17 34.62 -26.90 58.32
CA HIS A 17 35.10 -26.04 57.25
C HIS A 17 35.81 -26.95 56.26
N PRO A 18 35.49 -26.89 54.95
CA PRO A 18 36.29 -27.60 53.98
C PRO A 18 37.71 -27.10 54.19
N THR A 19 38.60 -28.00 54.59
CA THR A 19 40.03 -27.74 54.70
C THR A 19 40.40 -26.99 53.43
N GLN A 20 40.82 -25.72 53.57
CA GLN A 20 41.30 -24.95 52.44
C GLN A 20 42.40 -25.81 51.81
N ARG A 21 42.08 -26.48 50.70
CA ARG A 21 43.11 -27.11 49.88
C ARG A 21 43.98 -25.95 49.46
N SER A 22 45.16 -25.87 50.06
CA SER A 22 46.22 -24.97 49.63
C SER A 22 46.32 -25.10 48.12
N ALA A 23 46.03 -24.01 47.40
CA ALA A 23 46.22 -23.96 45.96
C ALA A 23 47.66 -24.39 45.71
N GLN A 24 47.86 -25.48 44.96
CA GLN A 24 49.21 -25.84 44.54
C GLN A 24 49.70 -24.70 43.65
N VAL A 25 50.79 -24.07 44.10
CA VAL A 25 51.43 -22.95 43.42
C VAL A 25 52.62 -23.54 42.69
N ASP A 26 52.77 -23.27 41.40
CA ASP A 26 53.97 -23.67 40.66
C ASP A 26 55.22 -22.95 41.23
N GLU A 27 56.43 -23.44 40.92
CA GLU A 27 57.73 -22.93 41.42
C GLU A 27 57.97 -21.40 41.26
N LYS A 28 57.10 -20.71 40.52
CA LYS A 28 57.13 -19.24 40.30
C LYS A 28 56.09 -18.44 41.11
N GLY A 29 55.35 -19.05 42.04
CA GLY A 29 54.45 -18.32 42.92
C GLY A 29 53.07 -17.97 42.33
N ASN A 30 52.74 -18.44 41.12
CA ASN A 30 51.43 -18.25 40.50
C ASN A 30 50.46 -19.38 40.89
N SER A 31 49.24 -19.01 41.29
CA SER A 31 48.14 -19.97 41.50
C SER A 31 47.96 -20.86 40.27
N ALA A 32 47.86 -22.19 40.46
CA ALA A 32 47.64 -23.13 39.35
C ALA A 32 46.46 -22.67 38.48
N CYS A 33 46.76 -22.27 37.24
CA CYS A 33 45.74 -21.90 36.28
C CYS A 33 45.21 -23.17 35.63
N TYR A 34 44.00 -23.57 36.01
CA TYR A 34 43.33 -24.75 35.44
C TYR A 34 42.87 -24.53 33.98
N LEU A 35 43.01 -23.30 33.45
CA LEU A 35 42.74 -22.95 32.06
C LEU A 35 44.05 -22.99 31.24
N PRO A 36 44.07 -23.63 30.06
CA PRO A 36 45.25 -23.68 29.19
C PRO A 36 45.82 -22.29 28.90
N GLN A 37 47.11 -22.07 29.15
CA GLN A 37 47.79 -20.79 28.89
C GLN A 37 48.47 -20.78 27.51
N PRO A 38 48.64 -19.62 26.85
CA PRO A 38 49.31 -19.51 25.54
C PRO A 38 50.76 -20.03 25.53
N ASN A 39 51.43 -20.01 26.69
CA ASN A 39 52.80 -20.48 26.88
C ASN A 39 52.89 -21.93 27.42
N ASP A 40 51.75 -22.63 27.54
CA ASP A 40 51.76 -24.03 27.93
C ASP A 40 52.29 -24.87 26.76
N SER A 41 53.49 -25.42 26.92
CA SER A 41 54.00 -26.48 26.04
C SER A 41 53.06 -27.68 26.18
N LEU A 42 52.21 -27.94 25.18
CA LEU A 42 51.47 -29.21 25.12
C LEU A 42 52.53 -30.34 25.15
N PRO A 43 52.57 -31.19 26.19
CA PRO A 43 53.57 -32.24 26.26
C PRO A 43 53.39 -33.16 25.04
N HIS A 44 54.50 -33.55 24.40
CA HIS A 44 54.48 -34.67 23.45
C HIS A 44 53.86 -35.89 24.13
N ILE A 45 53.25 -36.79 23.35
CA ILE A 45 52.68 -38.07 23.83
C ILE A 45 53.80 -38.88 24.47
N LEU A 46 54.09 -38.62 25.74
CA LEU A 46 54.97 -39.44 26.54
C LEU A 46 54.09 -40.55 27.06
N ALA A 47 54.46 -41.79 26.72
CA ALA A 47 53.93 -43.01 27.32
C ALA A 47 54.22 -42.95 28.83
N THR A 48 53.36 -42.24 29.56
CA THR A 48 53.52 -42.03 30.99
C THR A 48 52.85 -43.22 31.64
N GLU A 49 53.65 -44.25 31.96
CA GLU A 49 53.21 -45.40 32.75
C GLU A 49 52.72 -44.88 34.12
N MET A 50 51.50 -45.24 34.50
CA MET A 50 50.97 -44.87 35.82
C MET A 50 51.52 -45.81 36.90
N GLY A 51 51.90 -45.25 38.05
CA GLY A 51 52.07 -46.02 39.28
C GLY A 51 50.74 -46.68 39.74
N PRO A 52 50.79 -47.65 40.65
CA PRO A 52 49.64 -48.50 40.98
C PRO A 52 48.43 -47.69 41.49
N ILE A 53 47.28 -47.88 40.85
CA ILE A 53 46.02 -47.24 41.23
C ILE A 53 45.38 -48.05 42.36
N GLY A 54 45.94 -47.91 43.55
CA GLY A 54 45.48 -48.59 44.75
C GLY A 54 45.69 -50.12 44.75
N PRO A 55 45.34 -50.81 45.85
CA PRO A 55 45.70 -52.21 46.09
C PRO A 55 45.06 -53.23 45.12
N TRP A 56 44.07 -52.82 44.32
CA TRP A 56 43.24 -53.71 43.50
C TRP A 56 43.46 -53.58 41.99
N ALA A 57 44.31 -52.66 41.52
CA ALA A 57 44.63 -52.49 40.10
C ALA A 57 46.14 -52.71 39.87
N THR A 58 46.53 -53.97 39.66
CA THR A 58 47.92 -54.41 39.46
C THR A 58 48.32 -54.59 37.99
N GLY A 59 47.47 -54.19 37.04
CA GLY A 59 47.79 -54.18 35.61
C GLY A 59 48.49 -52.89 35.17
N ARG A 60 49.43 -52.97 34.22
CA ARG A 60 50.06 -51.80 33.57
C ARG A 60 48.96 -50.95 32.91
N VAL A 61 48.65 -49.81 33.52
CA VAL A 61 47.61 -48.90 33.04
C VAL A 61 48.29 -47.83 32.20
N ASP A 62 48.11 -47.95 30.89
CA ASP A 62 48.77 -47.07 29.91
C ASP A 62 47.74 -46.16 29.24
N TRP A 63 48.07 -44.88 29.10
CA TRP A 63 47.24 -43.87 28.42
C TRP A 63 47.50 -43.73 26.92
N GLY A 64 48.24 -44.67 26.32
CA GLY A 64 48.63 -44.60 24.92
C GLY A 64 47.43 -44.67 23.94
N PRO A 65 47.54 -44.10 22.72
CA PRO A 65 46.46 -44.11 21.73
C PRO A 65 45.96 -45.52 21.35
N LEU A 66 46.79 -46.56 21.52
CA LEU A 66 46.46 -47.97 21.25
C LEU A 66 45.76 -48.70 22.41
N SER A 67 45.73 -48.12 23.62
CA SER A 67 45.28 -48.81 24.85
C SER A 67 43.78 -49.13 24.85
N GLY A 68 42.98 -48.41 24.05
CA GLY A 68 41.56 -48.72 23.82
C GLY A 68 41.30 -49.95 22.95
N LEU A 69 42.31 -50.41 22.20
CA LEU A 69 42.24 -51.54 21.28
C LEU A 69 42.81 -52.83 21.89
N THR A 70 43.77 -52.72 22.82
CA THR A 70 44.49 -53.84 23.44
C THR A 70 43.89 -54.37 24.75
N GLY A 71 42.76 -53.82 25.21
CA GLY A 71 42.05 -54.31 26.41
C GLY A 71 42.79 -54.09 27.74
N THR A 72 43.87 -53.31 27.73
CA THR A 72 44.68 -52.93 28.91
C THR A 72 44.08 -51.75 29.68
N ARG A 73 42.99 -51.17 29.19
CA ARG A 73 42.20 -50.16 29.91
C ARG A 73 41.22 -50.86 30.86
N PRO A 74 41.23 -50.58 32.18
CA PRO A 74 40.29 -51.17 33.12
C PRO A 74 38.83 -50.92 32.68
N VAL A 75 37.92 -51.85 32.95
CA VAL A 75 36.48 -51.60 32.76
C VAL A 75 36.07 -50.46 33.69
N VAL A 76 35.81 -49.30 33.10
CA VAL A 76 35.56 -48.05 33.81
C VAL A 76 34.05 -47.84 33.95
N ASP A 77 33.53 -47.95 35.18
CA ASP A 77 32.22 -47.39 35.53
C ASP A 77 32.27 -45.85 35.48
N LYS A 78 31.12 -45.17 35.44
CA LYS A 78 30.94 -43.72 35.19
C LYS A 78 31.81 -42.79 36.06
N TYR A 79 32.39 -43.30 37.15
CA TYR A 79 33.19 -42.56 38.13
C TYR A 79 34.64 -43.04 38.31
N SER A 80 35.20 -43.90 37.44
CA SER A 80 36.59 -44.34 37.62
C SER A 80 37.61 -43.24 37.26
N ILE A 81 38.59 -43.03 38.15
CA ILE A 81 39.64 -42.02 38.04
C ILE A 81 40.64 -42.30 36.90
N ALA A 82 40.52 -43.45 36.24
CA ALA A 82 41.39 -43.95 35.18
C ALA A 82 40.73 -43.85 33.79
N ARG A 83 39.82 -42.87 33.57
CA ARG A 83 39.23 -42.62 32.24
C ARG A 83 39.94 -41.59 31.37
N TYR A 84 40.55 -40.53 31.89
CA TYR A 84 41.28 -39.55 31.07
C TYR A 84 42.60 -39.17 31.73
N SER A 85 43.66 -38.95 30.94
CA SER A 85 44.90 -38.35 31.45
C SER A 85 44.75 -36.83 31.61
N GLU A 86 45.64 -36.20 32.39
CA GLU A 86 45.67 -34.74 32.51
C GLU A 86 45.87 -34.06 31.14
N ILE A 87 46.65 -34.68 30.25
CA ILE A 87 46.90 -34.20 28.89
C ILE A 87 45.60 -34.27 28.07
N ASP A 88 44.87 -35.38 28.11
CA ASP A 88 43.57 -35.53 27.44
C ASP A 88 42.54 -34.51 27.97
N TRP A 89 42.55 -34.25 29.28
CA TRP A 89 41.68 -33.27 29.91
C TRP A 89 42.01 -31.84 29.45
N ARG A 90 43.30 -31.46 29.43
CA ARG A 90 43.75 -30.14 28.93
C ARG A 90 43.43 -29.93 27.45
N LEU A 91 43.66 -30.94 26.61
CA LEU A 91 43.31 -30.92 25.18
C LEU A 91 41.78 -30.83 24.98
N GLY A 92 41.00 -31.57 25.77
CA GLY A 92 39.54 -31.49 25.77
C GLY A 92 39.03 -30.10 26.14
N ASN A 93 39.54 -29.51 27.22
CA ASN A 93 39.18 -28.16 27.64
C ASN A 93 39.58 -27.11 26.62
N LYS A 94 40.79 -27.19 26.04
CA LYS A 94 41.22 -26.30 24.96
C LYS A 94 40.25 -26.35 23.78
N LYS A 95 39.88 -27.57 23.33
CA LYS A 95 38.91 -27.74 22.24
C LYS A 95 37.55 -27.13 22.59
N ILE A 96 37.06 -27.30 23.81
CA ILE A 96 35.78 -26.70 24.26
C ILE A 96 35.87 -25.17 24.27
N LEU A 97 36.98 -24.59 24.75
CA LEU A 97 37.19 -23.15 24.76
C LEU A 97 37.29 -22.58 23.33
N ASP A 98 38.06 -23.23 22.46
CA ASP A 98 38.16 -22.84 21.05
C ASP A 98 36.79 -22.91 20.37
N GLN A 99 36.01 -23.98 20.62
CA GLN A 99 34.63 -24.10 20.17
C GLN A 99 33.74 -22.97 20.70
N ALA A 100 33.82 -22.66 21.99
CA ALA A 100 33.04 -21.59 22.61
C ALA A 100 33.37 -20.21 21.99
N ILE A 101 34.65 -19.92 21.73
CA ILE A 101 35.09 -18.70 21.05
C ILE A 101 34.52 -18.64 19.63
N THR A 102 34.59 -19.75 18.87
CA THR A 102 34.04 -19.79 17.51
C THR A 102 32.52 -19.59 17.49
N GLU A 103 31.78 -20.20 18.42
CA GLU A 103 30.33 -20.01 18.52
C GLU A 103 29.96 -18.61 19.00
N GLN A 104 30.73 -18.01 19.93
CA GLN A 104 30.54 -16.63 20.34
C GLN A 104 30.76 -15.67 19.17
N HIS A 105 31.82 -15.87 18.39
CA HIS A 105 32.07 -15.10 17.18
C HIS A 105 30.93 -15.26 16.17
N ARG A 106 30.44 -16.49 15.96
CA ARG A 106 29.30 -16.78 15.08
C ARG A 106 28.02 -16.08 15.56
N ALA A 107 27.74 -16.10 16.86
CA ALA A 107 26.59 -15.44 17.45
C ALA A 107 26.66 -13.91 17.30
N ASN A 108 27.82 -13.32 17.58
CA ASN A 108 28.05 -11.88 17.40
C ASN A 108 27.88 -11.47 15.93
N LEU A 109 28.35 -12.30 14.99
CA LEU A 109 28.18 -12.03 13.56
C LEU A 109 26.71 -12.09 13.14
N ILE A 110 25.94 -13.06 13.66
CA ILE A 110 24.49 -13.15 13.38
C ILE A 110 23.75 -11.94 13.94
N ASP A 111 24.04 -11.52 15.17
CA ASP A 111 23.43 -10.33 15.78
C ASP A 111 23.78 -9.06 14.99
N TRP A 112 25.05 -8.88 14.64
CA TRP A 112 25.49 -7.76 13.81
C TRP A 112 24.79 -7.75 12.44
N ASN A 113 24.74 -8.89 11.75
CA ASN A 113 24.03 -9.03 10.47
C ASN A 113 22.53 -8.72 10.62
N GLY A 114 21.91 -9.17 11.71
CA GLY A 114 20.52 -8.89 12.03
C GLY A 114 20.25 -7.40 12.23
N GLN A 115 21.11 -6.71 12.98
CA GLN A 115 21.02 -5.26 13.19
C GLN A 115 21.22 -4.47 11.89
N GLN A 116 22.20 -4.86 11.06
CA GLN A 116 22.40 -4.24 9.74
C GLN A 116 21.20 -4.45 8.82
N CYS A 117 20.67 -5.68 8.77
CA CYS A 117 19.48 -6.01 7.98
C CYS A 117 18.27 -5.17 8.42
N LEU A 118 18.04 -5.03 9.73
CA LEU A 118 16.98 -4.19 10.28
C LEU A 118 17.15 -2.72 9.87
N ALA A 119 18.35 -2.16 10.07
CA ALA A 119 18.65 -0.77 9.74
C ALA A 119 18.47 -0.48 8.25
N GLN A 120 18.95 -1.39 7.38
CA GLN A 120 18.78 -1.29 5.94
C GLN A 120 17.30 -1.36 5.54
N THR A 121 16.56 -2.35 6.06
CA THR A 121 15.14 -2.55 5.76
C THR A 121 14.30 -1.34 6.18
N LEU A 122 14.57 -0.76 7.35
CA LEU A 122 13.89 0.46 7.82
C LEU A 122 14.20 1.66 6.91
N THR A 123 15.47 1.84 6.56
CA THR A 123 15.89 2.92 5.67
C THR A 123 15.23 2.80 4.29
N ASP A 124 15.17 1.59 3.74
CA ASP A 124 14.56 1.33 2.44
C ASP A 124 13.03 1.49 2.50
N ALA A 125 12.39 1.09 3.60
CA ALA A 125 10.96 1.31 3.83
C ALA A 125 10.62 2.81 3.94
N ASP A 126 11.43 3.60 4.65
CA ASP A 126 11.22 5.05 4.79
C ASP A 126 11.42 5.78 3.46
N LYS A 127 12.45 5.41 2.69
CA LYS A 127 12.66 5.93 1.32
C LYS A 127 11.48 5.61 0.41
N ASN A 128 11.05 4.35 0.38
CA ASN A 128 9.90 3.93 -0.43
C ASN A 128 8.61 4.66 -0.02
N GLN A 129 8.38 4.84 1.29
CA GLN A 129 7.24 5.62 1.79
C GLN A 129 7.30 7.06 1.30
N ALA A 130 8.45 7.73 1.42
CA ALA A 130 8.61 9.11 0.97
C ALA A 130 8.38 9.26 -0.56
N ASP A 131 8.95 8.36 -1.35
CA ASP A 131 8.79 8.35 -2.81
C ASP A 131 7.33 8.09 -3.22
N ASN A 132 6.66 7.15 -2.55
CA ASN A 132 5.25 6.84 -2.82
C ASN A 132 4.33 7.99 -2.40
N THR A 133 4.53 8.59 -1.23
CA THR A 133 3.76 9.77 -0.80
C THR A 133 3.93 10.92 -1.77
N LYS A 134 5.14 11.15 -2.30
CA LYS A 134 5.39 12.17 -3.32
C LYS A 134 4.63 11.89 -4.61
N LYS A 135 4.65 10.66 -5.11
CA LYS A 135 3.92 10.26 -6.33
C LYS A 135 2.41 10.34 -6.15
N LEU A 136 1.88 9.91 -5.00
CA LEU A 136 0.46 10.02 -4.68
C LEU A 136 0.01 11.49 -4.62
N ASN A 137 0.81 12.37 -4.02
CA ASN A 137 0.51 13.80 -3.98
C ASN A 137 0.48 14.42 -5.40
N GLN A 138 1.43 14.07 -6.27
CA GLN A 138 1.41 14.51 -7.67
C GLN A 138 0.14 14.07 -8.39
N ARG A 139 -0.24 12.79 -8.23
CA ARG A 139 -1.47 12.24 -8.80
C ARG A 139 -2.73 12.89 -8.25
N GLU A 140 -2.80 13.15 -6.95
CA GLU A 140 -3.92 13.83 -6.30
C GLU A 140 -4.14 15.22 -6.89
N LEU A 141 -3.06 16.00 -7.06
CA LEU A 141 -3.11 17.33 -7.66
C LEU A 141 -3.59 17.28 -9.12
N GLU A 142 -3.12 16.31 -9.91
CA GLU A 142 -3.55 16.11 -11.29
C GLU A 142 -5.05 15.75 -11.37
N LEU A 143 -5.51 14.81 -10.55
CA LEU A 143 -6.92 14.44 -10.48
C LEU A 143 -7.79 15.61 -10.02
N HIS A 144 -7.33 16.37 -9.03
CA HIS A 144 -8.02 17.55 -8.55
C HIS A 144 -8.16 18.60 -9.66
N ARG A 145 -7.08 18.87 -10.40
CA ARG A 145 -7.10 19.76 -11.56
C ARG A 145 -8.16 19.31 -12.57
N TRP A 146 -8.14 18.05 -13.00
CA TRP A 146 -9.10 17.54 -13.99
C TRP A 146 -10.53 17.61 -13.50
N LYS A 147 -10.77 17.25 -12.25
CA LYS A 147 -12.07 17.38 -11.61
C LYS A 147 -12.58 18.82 -11.66
N CYS A 148 -11.75 19.80 -11.30
CA CYS A 148 -12.13 21.21 -11.34
C CYS A 148 -12.35 21.74 -12.77
N GLU A 149 -11.56 21.31 -13.75
CA GLU A 149 -11.80 21.68 -15.15
C GLU A 149 -13.12 21.12 -15.68
N LEU A 150 -13.45 19.87 -15.34
CA LEU A 150 -14.74 19.26 -15.66
C LEU A 150 -15.90 19.98 -14.96
N GLU A 151 -15.77 20.37 -13.68
CA GLU A 151 -16.79 21.15 -12.96
C GLU A 151 -17.09 22.48 -13.66
N LYS A 152 -16.04 23.19 -14.09
CA LYS A 152 -16.19 24.44 -14.86
C LYS A 152 -16.91 24.21 -16.19
N ALA A 153 -16.53 23.17 -16.93
CA ALA A 153 -17.15 22.84 -18.21
C ALA A 153 -18.63 22.46 -18.04
N ILE A 154 -18.97 21.66 -17.02
CA ILE A 154 -20.36 21.28 -16.70
C ILE A 154 -21.19 22.52 -16.33
N ALA A 155 -20.61 23.46 -15.57
CA ALA A 155 -21.28 24.72 -15.22
C ALA A 155 -21.57 25.55 -16.49
N ALA A 156 -20.56 25.74 -17.35
CA ALA A 156 -20.73 26.45 -18.63
C ALA A 156 -21.78 25.79 -19.54
N GLU A 157 -21.79 24.46 -19.63
CA GLU A 157 -22.79 23.71 -20.40
C GLU A 157 -24.20 23.87 -19.80
N SER A 158 -24.31 23.95 -18.48
CA SER A 158 -25.59 24.17 -17.79
C SER A 158 -26.15 25.56 -18.06
N GLU A 159 -25.29 26.58 -18.07
CA GLU A 159 -25.65 27.94 -18.46
C GLU A 159 -26.16 27.98 -19.91
N GLU A 160 -25.44 27.34 -20.84
CA GLU A 160 -25.84 27.27 -22.24
C GLU A 160 -27.18 26.55 -22.42
N ILE A 161 -27.39 25.41 -21.75
CA ILE A 161 -28.67 24.70 -21.79
C ILE A 161 -29.82 25.59 -21.29
N SER A 162 -29.59 26.34 -20.21
CA SER A 162 -30.61 27.25 -19.66
C SER A 162 -30.96 28.38 -20.64
N PHE A 163 -29.94 28.96 -21.30
CA PHE A 163 -30.11 29.98 -22.33
C PHE A 163 -30.90 29.44 -23.53
N MET A 164 -30.55 28.26 -24.03
CA MET A 164 -31.24 27.61 -25.14
C MET A 164 -32.68 27.21 -24.80
N GLU A 165 -32.95 26.81 -23.57
CA GLU A 165 -34.31 26.55 -23.09
C GLU A 165 -35.17 27.83 -23.07
N GLU A 166 -34.58 28.97 -22.67
CA GLU A 166 -35.24 30.27 -22.74
C GLU A 166 -35.54 30.67 -24.18
N GLN A 167 -34.56 30.55 -25.10
CA GLN A 167 -34.78 30.86 -26.52
C GLN A 167 -35.86 29.98 -27.14
N ARG A 168 -35.87 28.68 -26.81
CA ARG A 168 -36.94 27.76 -27.23
C ARG A 168 -38.31 28.23 -26.71
N HIS A 169 -38.39 28.68 -25.47
CA HIS A 169 -39.65 29.17 -24.88
C HIS A 169 -40.13 30.44 -25.58
N ARG A 170 -39.24 31.42 -25.77
CA ARG A 170 -39.51 32.67 -26.47
C ARG A 170 -40.00 32.42 -27.90
N LEU A 171 -39.35 31.51 -28.62
CA LEU A 171 -39.73 31.15 -29.99
C LEU A 171 -41.11 30.48 -30.04
N LYS A 172 -41.40 29.54 -29.12
CA LYS A 172 -42.74 28.93 -28.99
C LYS A 172 -43.81 29.96 -28.68
N GLN A 173 -43.51 30.95 -27.85
CA GLN A 173 -44.44 32.04 -27.56
C GLN A 173 -44.66 32.95 -28.78
N ALA A 174 -43.60 33.32 -29.50
CA ALA A 174 -43.70 34.09 -30.73
C ALA A 174 -44.53 33.37 -31.81
N SER A 175 -44.33 32.06 -31.99
CA SER A 175 -45.16 31.24 -32.88
C SER A 175 -46.64 31.25 -32.49
N LYS A 176 -46.97 31.24 -31.19
CA LYS A 176 -48.36 31.34 -30.71
C LYS A 176 -48.96 32.72 -30.96
N VAL A 177 -48.19 33.79 -30.84
CA VAL A 177 -48.67 35.14 -31.14
C VAL A 177 -48.98 35.29 -32.62
N LEU A 178 -48.15 34.69 -33.49
CA LEU A 178 -48.33 34.72 -34.95
C LEU A 178 -49.65 34.08 -35.43
N THR A 179 -50.22 33.13 -34.68
CA THR A 179 -51.48 32.49 -35.11
C THR A 179 -52.67 33.45 -35.12
N LEU A 180 -52.61 34.54 -34.33
CA LEU A 180 -53.68 35.52 -34.27
C LEU A 180 -53.79 36.35 -35.58
N PRO A 181 -52.75 37.08 -36.03
CA PRO A 181 -52.81 37.82 -37.29
C PRO A 181 -53.05 36.90 -38.49
N GLU A 182 -52.49 35.68 -38.49
CA GLU A 182 -52.77 34.70 -39.53
C GLU A 182 -54.26 34.31 -39.59
N SER A 183 -54.89 34.05 -38.42
CA SER A 183 -56.30 33.72 -38.35
C SER A 183 -57.19 34.90 -38.77
N ILE A 184 -56.83 36.13 -38.39
CA ILE A 184 -57.60 37.33 -38.76
C ILE A 184 -57.54 37.55 -40.27
N ALA A 185 -56.34 37.51 -40.86
CA ALA A 185 -56.16 37.69 -42.30
C ALA A 185 -56.83 36.57 -43.11
N GLY A 186 -56.74 35.32 -42.64
CA GLY A 186 -57.41 34.17 -43.25
C GLY A 186 -58.95 34.28 -43.20
N GLU A 187 -59.52 34.64 -42.05
CA GLU A 187 -60.97 34.82 -41.90
C GLU A 187 -61.49 36.03 -42.71
N ALA A 188 -60.69 37.10 -42.81
CA ALA A 188 -61.01 38.24 -43.66
C ALA A 188 -61.05 37.83 -45.14
N LEU A 189 -60.08 37.03 -45.60
CA LEU A 189 -60.06 36.49 -46.96
C LEU A 189 -61.27 35.57 -47.21
N GLU A 190 -61.56 34.66 -46.29
CA GLU A 190 -62.70 33.73 -46.38
C GLU A 190 -64.03 34.48 -46.54
N ARG A 191 -64.29 35.49 -45.70
CA ARG A 191 -65.50 36.34 -45.82
C ARG A 191 -65.60 37.04 -47.17
N ARG A 192 -64.47 37.45 -47.76
CA ARG A 192 -64.43 38.13 -49.06
C ARG A 192 -64.69 37.17 -50.22
N THR A 193 -64.22 35.93 -50.13
CA THR A 193 -64.54 34.88 -51.10
C THR A 193 -66.02 34.46 -51.11
N GLY A 194 -66.75 34.74 -50.02
CA GLY A 194 -68.20 34.47 -49.92
C GLY A 194 -69.11 35.54 -50.52
N ARG A 195 -68.57 36.60 -51.13
CA ARG A 195 -69.38 37.67 -51.77
C ARG A 195 -70.05 37.15 -53.05
N ILE A 196 -71.25 37.66 -53.34
CA ILE A 196 -72.09 37.18 -54.45
C ILE A 196 -71.80 38.00 -55.73
N ASP A 197 -71.68 37.30 -56.85
CA ASP A 197 -71.68 37.82 -58.24
C ASP A 197 -70.79 39.07 -58.45
N GLY A 198 -71.40 40.25 -58.60
CA GLY A 198 -70.72 41.50 -58.96
C GLY A 198 -69.90 42.13 -57.83
N GLU A 199 -70.11 41.72 -56.58
CA GLU A 199 -69.34 42.18 -55.41
C GLU A 199 -68.06 41.35 -55.18
N LEU A 200 -67.89 40.25 -55.92
CA LEU A 200 -66.69 39.42 -55.88
C LEU A 200 -65.61 40.05 -56.78
N VAL A 201 -64.96 41.08 -56.23
CA VAL A 201 -63.93 41.86 -56.93
C VAL A 201 -62.58 41.67 -56.23
N ARG A 202 -61.53 41.46 -57.03
CA ARG A 202 -60.15 41.49 -56.56
C ARG A 202 -59.69 42.94 -56.46
N ASP A 203 -59.86 43.54 -55.29
CA ASP A 203 -59.44 44.90 -54.98
C ASP A 203 -58.05 44.93 -54.31
N GLU A 204 -57.55 46.13 -54.04
CA GLU A 204 -56.26 46.33 -53.37
C GLU A 204 -56.21 45.67 -51.98
N VAL A 205 -57.33 45.64 -51.24
CA VAL A 205 -57.40 45.04 -49.91
C VAL A 205 -57.27 43.52 -49.97
N GLU A 206 -57.90 42.87 -50.96
CA GLU A 206 -57.72 41.44 -51.23
C GLU A 206 -56.25 41.12 -51.51
N GLU A 207 -55.57 41.92 -52.33
CA GLU A 207 -54.15 41.71 -52.64
C GLU A 207 -53.23 41.88 -51.42
N GLU A 208 -53.47 42.89 -50.58
CA GLU A 208 -52.72 43.07 -49.34
C GLU A 208 -52.98 41.94 -48.33
N LEU A 209 -54.22 41.47 -48.17
CA LEU A 209 -54.54 40.32 -47.31
C LEU A 209 -53.83 39.03 -47.76
N ILE A 210 -53.75 38.79 -49.08
CA ILE A 210 -53.00 37.65 -49.63
C ILE A 210 -51.51 37.76 -49.27
N LYS A 211 -50.93 38.96 -49.39
CA LYS A 211 -49.54 39.21 -49.00
C LYS A 211 -49.32 39.01 -47.50
N GLU A 212 -50.23 39.46 -46.64
CA GLU A 212 -50.17 39.27 -45.19
C GLU A 212 -50.20 37.78 -44.80
N VAL A 213 -51.10 36.99 -45.40
CA VAL A 213 -51.17 35.54 -45.17
C VAL A 213 -49.89 34.86 -45.64
N ALA A 214 -49.37 35.22 -46.82
CA ALA A 214 -48.12 34.69 -47.34
C ALA A 214 -46.93 35.01 -46.41
N LEU A 215 -46.84 36.27 -45.95
CA LEU A 215 -45.81 36.70 -44.99
C LEU A 215 -45.91 35.94 -43.65
N CYS A 216 -47.12 35.77 -43.11
CA CYS A 216 -47.32 34.99 -41.89
C CYS A 216 -46.87 33.54 -42.07
N ALA A 217 -47.13 32.94 -43.24
CA ALA A 217 -46.67 31.59 -43.55
C ALA A 217 -45.14 31.50 -43.63
N GLU A 218 -44.48 32.47 -44.27
CA GLU A 218 -43.01 32.55 -44.33
C GLU A 218 -42.39 32.70 -42.93
N ILE A 219 -42.94 33.59 -42.09
CA ILE A 219 -42.47 33.78 -40.71
C ILE A 219 -42.63 32.49 -39.91
N ARG A 220 -43.77 31.80 -40.04
CA ARG A 220 -44.02 30.52 -39.38
C ARG A 220 -43.02 29.45 -39.80
N ASP A 221 -42.69 29.40 -41.08
CA ASP A 221 -41.68 28.48 -41.62
C ASP A 221 -40.30 28.74 -41.01
N VAL A 222 -39.90 30.01 -40.91
CA VAL A 222 -38.65 30.41 -40.26
C VAL A 222 -38.66 29.99 -38.79
N PHE A 223 -39.71 30.34 -38.03
CA PHE A 223 -39.82 29.95 -36.62
C PHE A 223 -39.77 28.43 -36.44
N SER A 224 -40.42 27.68 -37.32
CA SER A 224 -40.45 26.22 -37.24
C SER A 224 -39.09 25.58 -37.54
N ARG A 225 -38.32 26.15 -38.48
CA ARG A 225 -36.95 25.70 -38.78
C ARG A 225 -36.02 26.03 -37.62
N THR A 226 -36.01 27.28 -37.16
CA THR A 226 -35.18 27.72 -36.02
C THR A 226 -35.50 26.93 -34.75
N LEU A 227 -36.77 26.59 -34.50
CA LEU A 227 -37.14 25.79 -33.33
C LEU A 227 -36.56 24.38 -33.39
N LYS A 228 -36.55 23.76 -34.58
CA LYS A 228 -35.92 22.45 -34.77
C LYS A 228 -34.40 22.53 -34.54
N ASP A 229 -33.77 23.59 -35.02
CA ASP A 229 -32.33 23.80 -34.83
C ASP A 229 -31.99 23.99 -33.34
N VAL A 230 -32.76 24.81 -32.62
CA VAL A 230 -32.61 25.01 -31.17
C VAL A 230 -32.85 23.71 -30.40
N GLU A 231 -33.89 22.95 -30.74
CA GLU A 231 -34.17 21.66 -30.07
C GLU A 231 -33.09 20.61 -30.33
N LYS A 232 -32.51 20.60 -31.54
CA LYS A 232 -31.37 19.75 -31.88
C LYS A 232 -30.13 20.14 -31.07
N GLN A 233 -29.76 21.42 -31.06
CA GLN A 233 -28.61 21.91 -30.30
C GLN A 233 -28.77 21.63 -28.80
N LEU A 234 -29.97 21.80 -28.26
CA LEU A 234 -30.28 21.51 -26.86
C LEU A 234 -30.11 20.01 -26.53
N LEU A 235 -30.46 19.10 -27.44
CA LEU A 235 -30.21 17.67 -27.29
C LEU A 235 -28.70 17.35 -27.30
N GLU A 236 -27.95 17.97 -28.21
CA GLU A 236 -26.49 17.82 -28.30
C GLU A 236 -25.82 18.32 -27.01
N ASN A 237 -26.14 19.52 -26.55
CA ASN A 237 -25.63 20.12 -25.31
C ASN A 237 -25.93 19.24 -24.08
N LYS A 238 -27.17 18.73 -23.96
CA LYS A 238 -27.53 17.79 -22.87
C LYS A 238 -26.72 16.50 -22.92
N THR A 239 -26.45 15.97 -24.11
CA THR A 239 -25.64 14.77 -24.29
C THR A 239 -24.18 15.03 -23.95
N ALA A 240 -23.62 16.17 -24.37
CA ALA A 240 -22.27 16.59 -24.02
C ALA A 240 -22.10 16.78 -22.51
N LYS A 241 -23.06 17.45 -21.86
CA LYS A 241 -23.10 17.60 -20.39
C LYS A 241 -23.06 16.25 -19.68
N GLN A 242 -23.88 15.29 -20.11
CA GLN A 242 -23.91 13.96 -19.51
C GLN A 242 -22.53 13.28 -19.60
N ARG A 243 -21.84 13.37 -20.74
CA ARG A 243 -20.49 12.81 -20.90
C ARG A 243 -19.48 13.45 -19.95
N LEU A 244 -19.53 14.78 -19.81
CA LEU A 244 -18.70 15.51 -18.85
C LEU A 244 -18.98 15.08 -17.40
N GLU A 245 -20.25 14.90 -17.04
CA GLU A 245 -20.67 14.44 -15.71
C GLU A 245 -20.19 13.01 -15.41
N TYR A 246 -20.22 12.11 -16.41
CA TYR A 246 -19.68 10.76 -16.27
C TYR A 246 -18.18 10.77 -15.97
N ASP A 247 -17.38 11.48 -16.78
CA ASP A 247 -15.93 11.58 -16.54
C ASP A 247 -15.63 12.26 -15.19
N TRP A 248 -16.39 13.31 -14.85
CA TRP A 248 -16.24 13.98 -13.55
C TRP A 248 -16.50 13.03 -12.38
N SER A 249 -17.53 12.20 -12.46
CA SER A 249 -17.85 11.22 -11.43
C SER A 249 -16.68 10.26 -11.20
N ASP A 250 -16.08 9.74 -12.28
CA ASP A 250 -14.93 8.85 -12.19
C ASP A 250 -13.70 9.56 -11.59
N LYS A 251 -13.43 10.80 -12.01
CA LYS A 251 -12.33 11.61 -11.45
C LYS A 251 -12.54 11.92 -9.98
N LYS A 252 -13.77 12.22 -9.57
CA LYS A 252 -14.12 12.47 -8.17
C LYS A 252 -13.88 11.24 -7.30
N VAL A 253 -14.36 10.07 -7.71
CA VAL A 253 -14.15 8.83 -6.94
C VAL A 253 -12.66 8.50 -6.84
N SER A 254 -11.90 8.63 -7.93
CA SER A 254 -10.45 8.42 -7.90
C SER A 254 -9.74 9.41 -6.97
N HIS A 255 -10.15 10.69 -6.99
CA HIS A 255 -9.58 11.74 -6.13
C HIS A 255 -9.85 11.45 -4.64
N GLU A 256 -11.05 10.99 -4.29
CA GLU A 256 -11.40 10.60 -2.92
C GLU A 256 -10.56 9.42 -2.42
N ILE A 257 -10.38 8.39 -3.26
CA ILE A 257 -9.52 7.24 -2.95
C ILE A 257 -8.07 7.67 -2.74
N ASP A 258 -7.53 8.48 -3.65
CA ASP A 258 -6.13 8.93 -3.57
C ASP A 258 -5.89 9.88 -2.39
N SER A 259 -6.88 10.70 -2.02
CA SER A 259 -6.83 11.54 -0.82
C SER A 259 -6.71 10.70 0.46
N ILE A 260 -7.46 9.59 0.56
CA ILE A 260 -7.36 8.66 1.68
C ILE A 260 -5.98 7.97 1.67
N ASN A 261 -5.54 7.48 0.51
CA ASN A 261 -4.25 6.81 0.38
C ASN A 261 -3.06 7.70 0.73
N MET A 262 -3.12 8.99 0.36
CA MET A 262 -2.09 9.97 0.69
C MET A 262 -1.92 10.16 2.21
N ALA A 263 -2.98 9.98 3.00
CA ALA A 263 -2.95 10.10 4.45
C ALA A 263 -2.37 8.86 5.16
N LEU A 264 -2.18 7.74 4.45
CA LEU A 264 -1.63 6.50 5.01
C LEU A 264 -0.10 6.55 5.11
N ASN A 265 0.43 5.95 6.17
CA ASN A 265 1.86 5.83 6.41
C ASN A 265 2.20 4.46 7.03
N ASN A 266 3.50 4.15 7.14
CA ASN A 266 4.01 2.89 7.70
C ASN A 266 3.48 2.52 9.11
N LYS A 267 2.92 3.46 9.87
CA LYS A 267 2.36 3.25 11.22
C LYS A 267 0.83 3.12 11.22
N SER A 268 0.18 3.26 10.07
CA SER A 268 -1.27 3.15 9.94
C SER A 268 -1.74 1.72 10.24
N THR A 269 -2.63 1.57 11.23
CA THR A 269 -3.13 0.28 11.71
C THR A 269 -4.07 -0.45 10.75
N VAL A 270 -4.53 0.24 9.70
CA VAL A 270 -5.44 -0.28 8.67
C VAL A 270 -4.68 -1.00 7.55
N LEU A 271 -3.35 -0.83 7.47
CA LEU A 271 -2.54 -1.45 6.43
C LEU A 271 -2.39 -2.96 6.68
N MET A 272 -2.72 -3.76 5.67
CA MET A 272 -2.57 -5.21 5.69
C MET A 272 -2.01 -5.69 4.35
N PHE A 273 -1.05 -6.61 4.40
CA PHE A 273 -0.55 -7.25 3.18
C PHE A 273 -1.66 -8.09 2.53
N LYS A 274 -1.89 -7.85 1.23
CA LYS A 274 -2.81 -8.63 0.41
C LYS A 274 -2.04 -9.25 -0.75
N PRO A 275 -2.04 -10.59 -0.90
CA PRO A 275 -1.45 -11.23 -2.06
C PRO A 275 -2.07 -10.69 -3.35
N GLY A 276 -1.22 -10.31 -4.31
CA GLY A 276 -1.69 -9.79 -5.60
C GLY A 276 -2.09 -8.31 -5.59
N ALA A 277 -1.83 -7.53 -4.53
CA ALA A 277 -2.11 -6.09 -4.49
C ALA A 277 -1.41 -5.27 -5.60
N VAL A 278 -0.37 -5.83 -6.24
CA VAL A 278 0.40 -5.21 -7.32
C VAL A 278 0.00 -5.76 -8.70
N ARG A 279 -1.05 -6.60 -8.79
CA ARG A 279 -1.53 -7.11 -10.08
C ARG A 279 -2.44 -6.09 -10.73
N PHE A 280 -2.11 -5.72 -11.96
CA PHE A 280 -2.95 -4.89 -12.81
C PHE A 280 -3.70 -5.80 -13.80
N PRO A 281 -5.03 -5.67 -13.94
CA PRO A 281 -5.78 -6.35 -14.98
C PRO A 281 -5.37 -5.85 -16.37
N ASP A 282 -5.42 -6.72 -17.38
CA ASP A 282 -5.04 -6.36 -18.77
C ASP A 282 -5.97 -5.30 -19.39
N GLU A 283 -7.20 -5.17 -18.87
CA GLU A 283 -8.22 -4.23 -19.36
C GLU A 283 -8.16 -2.84 -18.70
N GLN A 284 -7.14 -2.57 -17.87
CA GLN A 284 -7.03 -1.28 -17.18
C GLN A 284 -6.53 -0.16 -18.12
N SER A 285 -7.10 1.04 -17.97
CA SER A 285 -6.63 2.24 -18.67
C SER A 285 -5.25 2.67 -18.19
N THR A 286 -4.43 3.16 -19.13
CA THR A 286 -3.14 3.78 -18.80
C THR A 286 -3.34 5.21 -18.28
N PRO A 287 -2.40 5.76 -17.48
CA PRO A 287 -2.48 7.15 -17.03
C PRO A 287 -2.60 8.15 -18.19
N ASP A 288 -1.84 7.94 -19.27
CA ASP A 288 -1.88 8.79 -20.46
C ASP A 288 -3.25 8.77 -21.14
N TYR A 289 -3.86 7.58 -21.23
CA TYR A 289 -5.19 7.43 -21.81
C TYR A 289 -6.27 8.06 -20.92
N TRP A 290 -6.12 7.97 -19.59
CA TRP A 290 -7.03 8.60 -18.63
C TRP A 290 -7.05 10.12 -18.78
N GLU A 291 -5.89 10.73 -19.03
CA GLU A 291 -5.73 12.15 -19.25
C GLU A 291 -6.22 12.58 -20.65
N HIS A 292 -5.89 11.78 -21.68
CA HIS A 292 -6.36 12.00 -23.04
C HIS A 292 -7.89 11.96 -23.13
N PHE A 293 -8.53 10.98 -22.50
CA PHE A 293 -9.99 10.84 -22.48
C PHE A 293 -10.68 12.08 -21.92
N THR A 294 -10.16 12.65 -20.82
CA THR A 294 -10.70 13.88 -20.24
C THR A 294 -10.50 15.09 -21.15
N ARG A 295 -9.31 15.22 -21.77
CA ARG A 295 -9.06 16.29 -22.75
C ARG A 295 -10.03 16.24 -23.91
N GLU A 296 -10.21 15.07 -24.51
CA GLU A 296 -11.13 14.89 -25.63
C GLU A 296 -12.57 15.21 -25.22
N THR A 297 -13.00 14.74 -24.05
CA THR A 297 -14.36 15.04 -23.54
C THR A 297 -14.58 16.53 -23.33
N LEU A 298 -13.57 17.24 -22.80
CA LEU A 298 -13.61 18.71 -22.65
C LEU A 298 -13.67 19.42 -24.01
N LEU A 299 -12.84 19.00 -24.97
CA LEU A 299 -12.82 19.58 -26.32
C LEU A 299 -14.14 19.34 -27.06
N GLU A 300 -14.70 18.13 -26.98
CA GLU A 300 -16.00 17.80 -27.56
C GLU A 300 -17.15 18.59 -26.91
N GLY A 301 -17.10 18.76 -25.59
CA GLY A 301 -18.05 19.57 -24.84
C GLY A 301 -18.01 21.04 -25.30
N GLU A 302 -16.82 21.62 -25.35
CA GLU A 302 -16.64 23.00 -25.80
C GLU A 302 -17.04 23.20 -27.27
N ALA A 303 -16.69 22.27 -28.15
CA ALA A 303 -17.04 22.32 -29.57
C ALA A 303 -18.55 22.16 -29.80
N THR A 304 -19.24 21.41 -28.94
CA THR A 304 -20.71 21.31 -28.97
C THR A 304 -21.34 22.63 -28.55
N ARG A 305 -20.87 23.21 -27.45
CA ARG A 305 -21.38 24.48 -26.89
C ARG A 305 -21.22 25.69 -27.82
N GLN A 306 -20.14 25.75 -28.60
CA GLN A 306 -19.84 26.88 -29.49
C GLN A 306 -20.56 26.83 -30.85
N ARG A 307 -21.33 25.77 -31.11
CA ARG A 307 -21.94 25.49 -32.40
C ARG A 307 -23.28 26.21 -32.58
#